data_AF-A0A1B6NTK3-F1
#
_entry.id   AF-A0A1B6NTK3-F1
#
_cell.length_a   1.000
_cell.length_b   1.000
_cell.length_c   1.000
_cell.angle_alpha   90.00
_cell.angle_beta   90.00
_cell.angle_gamma   90.00
#
_symmetry.space_group_name_H-M   'P 1'
#
loop_
_entity.id
_entity.type
_entity.pdbx_description
1 polymer ?
#
loop_
_entity_poly.entity_id
_entity_poly.type
_entity_poly.pdbx_seq_one_letter_code
_entity_poly.pdbx_strand_id
1 'polypeptide(L)'
;HLVQNMSAVTAACLLVRKSVFEEVDGLNEQDLTVAFNDVDFCLKVHTAGYRNLFTPWAELYHHESISRGEEDTPEKVARFNKESDYMKDKWKKLLCNDTAYNPNLSITHENFSLR
;
A
#
# COMPACT_ATOMS: atom_id res chain seq x y z
N HIS A 1 -9.91 3.64 -20.14
CA HIS A 1 -9.55 4.20 -18.83
C HIS A 1 -10.77 4.11 -17.90
N LEU A 2 -10.72 3.24 -16.88
CA LEU A 2 -11.80 3.05 -15.91
C LEU A 2 -11.37 3.53 -14.53
N VAL A 3 -12.22 4.32 -13.86
CA VAL A 3 -12.03 4.70 -12.45
C VAL A 3 -12.39 3.51 -11.57
N GLN A 4 -11.55 3.19 -10.58
CA GLN A 4 -11.72 2.00 -9.74
C GLN A 4 -11.51 2.32 -8.26
N ASN A 5 -12.31 1.67 -7.41
CA ASN A 5 -12.00 1.60 -5.98
C ASN A 5 -10.91 0.54 -5.80
N MET A 6 -9.83 0.91 -5.15
CA MET A 6 -8.74 0.01 -4.79
C MET A 6 -8.66 -0.10 -3.27
N SER A 7 -8.07 -1.18 -2.77
CA SER A 7 -7.77 -1.29 -1.34
C SER A 7 -6.62 -0.36 -0.94
N ALA A 8 -5.61 -0.24 -1.81
CA ALA A 8 -4.52 0.72 -1.68
C ALA A 8 -4.02 1.21 -3.05
N VAL A 9 -3.36 2.37 -3.04
CA VAL A 9 -2.65 2.94 -4.19
C VAL A 9 -1.24 3.35 -3.74
N THR A 10 -0.31 3.42 -4.68
CA THR A 10 1.05 3.87 -4.36
C THR A 10 1.08 5.35 -3.95
N ALA A 11 1.94 5.69 -2.99
CA ALA A 11 2.21 7.09 -2.63
C ALA A 11 3.03 7.87 -3.66
N ALA A 12 3.38 7.30 -4.82
CA ALA A 12 4.00 8.04 -5.92
C ALA A 12 3.16 9.27 -6.34
N CYS A 13 1.82 9.15 -6.24
CA CYS A 13 0.92 10.29 -6.35
C CYS A 13 -0.37 10.03 -5.56
N LEU A 14 -0.55 10.74 -4.45
CA LEU A 14 -1.73 10.63 -3.59
C LEU A 14 -2.28 12.03 -3.28
N LEU A 15 -3.60 12.17 -3.36
CA LEU A 15 -4.31 13.37 -2.91
C LEU A 15 -5.36 12.99 -1.88
N VAL A 16 -5.32 13.65 -0.72
CA VAL A 16 -6.24 13.40 0.39
C VAL A 16 -6.67 14.71 1.03
N ARG A 17 -7.89 14.74 1.57
CA ARG A 17 -8.33 15.86 2.40
C ARG A 17 -7.48 15.90 3.67
N LYS A 18 -6.98 17.08 4.05
CA LYS A 18 -6.21 17.28 5.28
C LYS A 18 -6.91 16.69 6.51
N SER A 19 -8.21 16.93 6.65
CA SER A 19 -8.99 16.41 7.77
C SER A 19 -8.99 14.88 7.86
N VAL A 20 -9.01 14.18 6.71
CA VAL A 20 -8.95 12.71 6.67
C VAL A 20 -7.55 12.21 7.01
N PHE A 21 -6.51 12.92 6.54
CA PHE A 21 -5.12 12.59 6.89
C PHE A 21 -4.90 12.70 8.40
N GLU A 22 -5.39 13.76 9.03
CA GLU A 22 -5.31 13.98 10.48
C GLU A 22 -6.17 12.97 11.26
N GLU A 23 -7.37 12.62 10.76
CA GLU A 23 -8.27 11.64 11.39
C GLU A 23 -7.63 10.25 11.54
N VAL A 24 -6.82 9.84 10.56
CA VAL A 24 -6.18 8.51 10.53
C VAL A 24 -4.73 8.51 11.00
N ASP A 25 -4.29 9.62 11.60
CA ASP A 25 -2.92 9.81 12.12
C ASP A 25 -1.82 9.65 11.05
N GLY A 26 -2.08 10.18 9.85
CA GLY A 26 -1.07 10.32 8.79
C GLY A 26 -0.37 9.03 8.35
N LEU A 27 0.89 9.14 7.90
CA LEU A 27 1.73 8.00 7.51
C LEU A 27 2.44 7.44 8.76
N ASN A 28 2.56 6.11 8.84
CA ASN A 28 3.30 5.47 9.94
C ASN A 28 4.81 5.50 9.71
N GLU A 29 5.45 6.63 10.00
CA GLU A 29 6.90 6.79 9.82
C GLU A 29 7.72 6.00 10.87
N GLN A 30 7.10 5.62 11.99
CA GLN A 30 7.75 4.94 13.11
C GLN A 30 8.02 3.46 12.82
N ASP A 31 7.00 2.74 12.31
CA ASP A 31 7.12 1.31 12.00
C ASP A 31 7.33 1.03 10.51
N LEU A 32 6.96 1.96 9.61
CA LEU A 32 6.95 1.80 8.15
C LEU A 32 7.74 2.94 7.47
N THR A 33 9.00 3.07 7.84
CA THR A 33 9.84 4.20 7.40
C THR A 33 10.10 4.20 5.90
N VAL A 34 10.20 3.03 5.25
CA VAL A 34 10.56 2.93 3.83
C VAL A 34 9.53 2.19 2.99
N ALA A 35 9.10 0.99 3.41
CA ALA A 35 8.14 0.19 2.67
C ALA A 35 6.74 0.26 3.33
N PHE A 36 5.72 0.11 2.48
CA PHE A 36 4.32 -0.13 2.87
C PHE A 36 3.59 0.99 3.63
N ASN A 37 4.21 2.14 3.93
CA ASN A 37 3.50 3.25 4.59
C ASN A 37 2.27 3.74 3.80
N ASP A 38 2.33 3.64 2.48
CA ASP A 38 1.25 4.00 1.56
C ASP A 38 0.10 2.99 1.62
N VAL A 39 0.44 1.70 1.69
CA VAL A 39 -0.53 0.62 1.90
C VAL A 39 -1.20 0.75 3.27
N ASP A 40 -0.42 0.92 4.35
CA ASP A 40 -0.96 1.14 5.71
C ASP A 40 -1.91 2.33 5.74
N PHE A 41 -1.49 3.47 5.20
CA PHE A 41 -2.31 4.67 5.14
C PHE A 41 -3.62 4.44 4.39
N CYS A 42 -3.57 3.83 3.20
CA CYS A 42 -4.77 3.51 2.44
C CYS A 42 -5.72 2.59 3.21
N LEU A 43 -5.19 1.60 3.95
CA LEU A 43 -6.00 0.71 4.77
C LEU A 43 -6.60 1.44 5.97
N LYS A 44 -5.87 2.35 6.63
CA LYS A 44 -6.43 3.22 7.69
C LYS A 44 -7.58 4.07 7.16
N VAL A 45 -7.39 4.75 6.04
CA VAL A 45 -8.42 5.55 5.36
C VAL A 45 -9.63 4.69 4.99
N HIS A 46 -9.41 3.47 4.48
CA HIS A 46 -10.48 2.53 4.18
C HIS A 46 -11.24 2.11 5.43
N THR A 47 -10.55 1.78 6.53
CA THR A 47 -11.20 1.40 7.80
C THR A 47 -11.95 2.53 8.47
N ALA A 48 -11.57 3.79 8.22
CA ALA A 48 -12.32 4.98 8.64
C ALA A 48 -13.60 5.22 7.80
N GLY A 49 -13.89 4.36 6.80
CA GLY A 49 -15.11 4.41 5.99
C GLY A 49 -14.97 5.20 4.69
N TYR A 50 -13.76 5.62 4.32
CA TYR A 50 -13.49 6.28 3.05
C TYR A 50 -13.10 5.28 1.95
N ARG A 51 -12.88 5.79 0.74
CA ARG A 51 -12.52 5.01 -0.45
C ARG A 51 -11.19 5.49 -1.02
N ASN A 52 -10.33 4.55 -1.39
CA ASN A 52 -9.15 4.85 -2.21
C ASN A 52 -9.56 4.72 -3.69
N LEU A 53 -9.51 5.82 -4.42
CA LEU A 53 -9.96 5.90 -5.81
C LEU A 53 -8.76 6.06 -6.74
N PHE A 54 -8.56 5.09 -7.62
CA PHE A 54 -7.65 5.22 -8.75
C PHE A 54 -8.37 5.93 -9.90
N THR A 55 -7.76 7.00 -10.41
CA THR A 55 -8.23 7.70 -11.61
C THR A 55 -7.19 7.61 -12.73
N PRO A 56 -7.55 7.07 -13.89
CA PRO A 56 -6.66 7.00 -15.05
C PRO A 56 -6.56 8.34 -15.80
N TRP A 57 -7.25 9.39 -15.35
CA TRP A 57 -7.28 10.70 -16.01
C TRP A 57 -6.22 11.67 -15.47
N ALA A 58 -5.52 11.28 -14.40
CA ALA A 58 -4.37 12.01 -13.88
C ALA A 58 -3.11 11.19 -14.18
N GLU A 59 -2.27 11.69 -15.07
CA GLU A 59 -1.04 11.03 -15.49
C GLU A 59 0.17 11.81 -14.96
N LEU A 60 1.05 11.11 -14.25
CA LEU A 60 2.27 11.66 -13.69
C LEU A 60 3.42 10.71 -14.01
N TYR A 61 4.59 11.28 -14.30
CA TYR A 61 5.81 10.51 -14.48
C TYR A 61 6.52 10.37 -13.14
N HIS A 62 6.69 9.13 -12.70
CA HIS A 62 7.50 8.78 -11.55
C HIS A 62 8.76 8.04 -12.02
N HIS A 63 9.92 8.63 -11.80
CA HIS A 63 11.20 7.97 -12.08
C HIS A 63 11.55 7.05 -10.91
N GLU A 64 11.03 5.82 -10.97
CA GLU A 64 11.04 4.87 -9.87
C GLU A 64 12.44 4.55 -9.31
N SER A 65 12.49 4.30 -7.99
CA SER A 65 13.58 3.66 -7.26
C SER A 65 14.97 4.33 -7.27
N ILE A 66 15.12 5.52 -7.87
CA ILE A 66 16.41 6.24 -7.93
C ILE A 66 16.94 6.59 -6.54
N SER A 67 16.06 6.98 -5.60
CA SER A 67 16.46 7.39 -4.25
C SER A 67 16.52 6.25 -3.23
N ARG A 68 15.72 5.19 -3.42
CA ARG A 68 15.63 4.06 -2.49
C ARG A 68 16.77 3.05 -2.67
N GLY A 69 17.18 2.79 -3.92
CA GLY A 69 18.10 1.72 -4.27
C GLY A 69 17.52 0.33 -4.00
N GLU A 70 18.31 -0.73 -4.21
CA GLU A 70 17.88 -2.10 -3.91
C GLU A 70 17.96 -2.42 -2.42
N GLU A 71 17.24 -3.45 -1.99
CA GLU A 71 17.33 -4.04 -0.64
C GLU A 71 18.55 -4.96 -0.57
N ASP A 72 19.74 -4.39 -0.76
CA ASP A 72 21.00 -5.08 -1.03
C ASP A 72 21.95 -5.18 0.17
N THR A 73 21.63 -4.54 1.30
CA THR A 73 22.41 -4.64 2.54
C THR A 73 21.64 -5.41 3.63
N PRO A 74 22.35 -6.07 4.57
CA PRO A 74 21.70 -6.78 5.68
C PRO A 74 20.75 -5.89 6.50
N GLU A 75 21.10 -4.62 6.69
CA GLU A 75 20.29 -3.66 7.45
C GLU A 75 18.99 -3.30 6.71
N LYS A 76 19.09 -3.09 5.39
CA LYS A 76 17.93 -2.82 4.52
C LYS A 76 16.97 -4.02 4.49
N VAL A 77 17.50 -5.23 4.31
CA VAL A 77 16.72 -6.47 4.36
C VAL A 77 16.06 -6.66 5.73
N ALA A 78 16.79 -6.43 6.82
CA ALA A 78 16.24 -6.53 8.18
C ALA A 78 15.12 -5.53 8.43
N ARG A 79 15.27 -4.28 7.97
CA ARG A 79 14.20 -3.27 8.00
C ARG A 79 12.99 -3.73 7.19
N PHE A 80 13.18 -4.12 5.93
CA PHE A 80 12.09 -4.56 5.06
C PHE A 80 11.30 -5.72 5.68
N ASN A 81 11.98 -6.71 6.25
CA ASN A 81 11.33 -7.81 6.94
C ASN A 81 10.52 -7.34 8.14
N LYS A 82 11.06 -6.44 8.97
CA LYS A 82 10.34 -5.84 10.11
C LYS A 82 9.07 -5.10 9.65
N GLU A 83 9.17 -4.29 8.60
CA GLU A 83 8.04 -3.53 8.03
C GLU A 83 6.99 -4.48 7.43
N SER A 84 7.42 -5.53 6.73
CA SER A 84 6.54 -6.59 6.22
C SER A 84 5.81 -7.32 7.34
N ASP A 85 6.53 -7.67 8.43
CA ASP A 85 5.95 -8.39 9.56
C ASP A 85 4.91 -7.53 10.30
N TYR A 86 5.17 -6.23 10.46
CA TYR A 86 4.18 -5.27 10.94
C TYR A 86 2.90 -5.33 10.10
N MET A 87 3.02 -5.23 8.77
CA MET A 87 1.85 -5.25 7.88
C MET A 87 1.06 -6.55 7.97
N LYS A 88 1.77 -7.68 7.99
CA LYS A 88 1.15 -9.01 8.10
C LYS A 88 0.43 -9.19 9.42
N ASP A 89 0.96 -8.67 10.53
CA ASP A 89 0.31 -8.76 11.83
C ASP A 89 -0.89 -7.80 11.92
N LYS A 90 -0.65 -6.52 11.65
CA LYS A 90 -1.65 -5.45 11.79
C LYS A 90 -2.84 -5.62 10.85
N TRP A 91 -2.59 -5.97 9.58
CA TRP A 91 -3.58 -5.94 8.51
C TRP A 91 -3.97 -7.31 7.97
N LYS A 92 -3.56 -8.40 8.65
CA LYS A 92 -3.80 -9.80 8.24
C LYS A 92 -5.18 -10.04 7.62
N LYS A 93 -6.23 -9.58 8.31
CA LYS A 93 -7.63 -9.84 7.91
C LYS A 93 -7.96 -9.23 6.55
N LEU A 94 -7.50 -8.00 6.30
CA LEU A 94 -7.73 -7.30 5.02
C LEU A 94 -6.81 -7.84 3.93
N LEU A 95 -5.53 -8.11 4.24
CA LEU A 95 -4.59 -8.66 3.27
C LEU A 95 -5.02 -10.06 2.77
N CYS A 96 -5.60 -10.89 3.63
CA CYS A 96 -6.10 -12.21 3.22
C CYS A 96 -7.45 -12.18 2.49
N ASN A 97 -8.17 -11.05 2.54
CA ASN A 97 -9.52 -10.91 1.97
C ASN A 97 -9.68 -9.56 1.26
N ASP A 98 -8.70 -9.21 0.44
CA ASP A 98 -8.73 -7.95 -0.31
C ASP A 98 -9.89 -7.98 -1.32
N THR A 99 -10.83 -7.04 -1.16
CA THR A 99 -12.02 -6.94 -2.02
C THR A 99 -11.72 -6.40 -3.42
N ALA A 100 -10.57 -5.75 -3.60
CA ALA A 100 -10.07 -5.29 -4.89
C ALA A 100 -9.27 -6.37 -5.62
N TYR A 101 -8.84 -7.44 -4.93
CA TYR A 101 -8.12 -8.56 -5.54
C TYR A 101 -9.09 -9.60 -6.09
N ASN A 102 -8.74 -10.22 -7.23
CA ASN A 102 -9.60 -11.24 -7.83
C ASN A 102 -9.54 -12.52 -6.98
N PRO A 103 -10.68 -13.02 -6.44
CA PRO A 103 -10.69 -14.18 -5.54
C PRO A 103 -10.27 -15.49 -6.20
N ASN A 104 -10.21 -15.52 -7.54
CA ASN A 104 -9.76 -16.69 -8.30
C ASN A 104 -8.24 -16.73 -8.49
N LEU A 105 -7.51 -15.66 -8.13
CA LEU A 105 -6.06 -15.59 -8.28
C LEU A 105 -5.34 -16.02 -6.99
N SER A 106 -4.14 -16.56 -7.16
CA SER A 106 -3.27 -16.97 -6.07
C SER A 106 -2.74 -15.75 -5.31
N ILE A 107 -2.87 -15.79 -3.98
CA ILE A 107 -2.27 -14.80 -3.07
C ILE A 107 -0.84 -15.15 -2.65
N THR A 108 -0.31 -16.29 -3.12
CA THR A 108 1.05 -16.76 -2.79
C THR A 108 2.05 -16.56 -3.92
N HIS A 109 1.57 -16.29 -5.13
CA HIS A 109 2.40 -16.13 -6.32
C HIS A 109 1.99 -14.89 -7.12
N GLU A 110 2.97 -14.08 -7.50
CA GLU A 110 2.77 -12.83 -8.25
C GLU A 110 2.64 -13.05 -9.77
N ASN A 111 2.23 -14.26 -10.20
CA ASN A 111 2.21 -14.67 -11.60
C ASN A 111 0.79 -14.82 -12.19
N PHE A 112 -0.22 -14.30 -11.50
CA PHE A 112 -1.64 -14.43 -11.89
C PHE A 112 -2.11 -15.88 -12.05
N SER A 113 -1.46 -16.83 -11.37
CA SER A 113 -1.96 -18.21 -11.29
C SER A 113 -3.30 -18.26 -10.57
N LEU A 114 -4.10 -19.29 -10.90
CA LEU A 114 -5.35 -19.54 -10.21
C LEU A 114 -5.10 -20.15 -8.81
N ARG A 115 -6.05 -19.94 -7.91
CA ARG A 115 -6.05 -20.50 -6.56
C ARG A 115 -6.36 -22.00 -6.52
#